data_AF-A0A957UFM2-F1
#
_entry.id   AF-A0A957UFM2-F1
#
_cell.length_a   1.000
_cell.length_b   1.000
_cell.length_c   1.000
_cell.angle_alpha   90.00
_cell.angle_beta   90.00
_cell.angle_gamma   90.00
#
_symmetry.space_group_name_H-M   'P 1'
#
loop_
_entity.id
_entity.type
_entity.pdbx_description
1 polymer ?
#
loop_
_entity_poly.entity_id
_entity_poly.type
_entity_poly.pdbx_seq_one_letter_code
_entity_poly.pdbx_strand_id
1 'polypeptide(L)' 'TGLNLTARRPIAAGNEITIDYATLGVGPVTPFVCTCGAANCRQWIHPDDYAQDFVRRYGEHVSDYVRVKRAARAL' A
#
# COMPACT_ATOMS: atom_id res chain seq x y z
N THR A 1 11.70 -14.31 -8.76
CA THR A 1 10.32 -14.13 -8.25
C THR A 1 9.95 -12.66 -8.39
N GLY A 2 8.77 -12.35 -8.93
CA GLY A 2 8.32 -10.97 -9.16
C GLY A 2 7.50 -10.41 -8.00
N LEU A 3 7.07 -9.16 -8.12
CA LEU A 3 6.11 -8.55 -7.19
C LEU A 3 4.71 -9.10 -7.46
N ASN A 4 4.29 -10.09 -6.68
CA ASN A 4 2.95 -10.67 -6.79
C ASN A 4 1.94 -9.81 -6.01
N LEU A 5 0.78 -9.56 -6.62
CA LEU A 5 -0.34 -8.87 -5.99
C LEU A 5 -1.51 -9.84 -5.79
N THR A 6 -2.17 -9.74 -4.63
CA THR A 6 -3.34 -10.56 -4.30
C THR A 6 -4.52 -9.66 -3.98
N ALA A 7 -5.70 -10.01 -4.49
CA ALA A 7 -6.93 -9.27 -4.21
C ALA A 7 -7.33 -9.43 -2.73
N ARG A 8 -7.74 -8.32 -2.09
CA ARG A 8 -8.26 -8.32 -0.69
C ARG A 8 -9.78 -8.44 -0.60
N ARG A 9 -10.45 -8.45 -1.75
CA ARG A 9 -11.90 -8.56 -1.90
C ARG A 9 -12.22 -9.13 -3.28
N PRO A 10 -13.43 -9.67 -3.50
CA PRO A 10 -13.92 -9.94 -4.85
C PRO A 10 -13.85 -8.68 -5.73
N ILE A 11 -13.50 -8.86 -7.01
CA ILE A 11 -13.40 -7.80 -8.02
C ILE A 11 -14.30 -8.20 -9.18
N ALA A 12 -15.27 -7.36 -9.52
CA ALA A 12 -16.17 -7.59 -10.64
C ALA A 12 -15.53 -7.19 -11.97
N ALA A 13 -16.00 -7.76 -13.08
CA ALA A 13 -15.57 -7.36 -14.41
C ALA A 13 -15.82 -5.86 -14.64
N GLY A 14 -14.85 -5.18 -15.27
CA GLY A 14 -14.89 -3.74 -15.53
C GLY A 14 -14.51 -2.84 -14.35
N ASN A 15 -14.25 -3.38 -13.16
CA ASN A 15 -13.69 -2.59 -12.07
C ASN A 15 -12.20 -2.30 -12.30
N GLU A 16 -11.77 -1.07 -12.01
CA GLU A 16 -10.35 -0.73 -11.91
C GLU A 16 -9.71 -1.54 -10.78
N ILE A 17 -8.56 -2.16 -11.08
CA ILE A 17 -7.73 -2.82 -10.09
C ILE A 17 -6.83 -1.77 -9.48
N THR A 18 -6.99 -1.54 -8.18
CA THR A 18 -6.22 -0.55 -7.44
C THR A 18 -5.29 -1.21 -6.43
N ILE A 19 -4.14 -0.59 -6.22
CA ILE A 19 -3.21 -0.94 -5.15
C ILE A 19 -2.93 0.30 -4.31
N ASP A 20 -2.77 0.10 -3.01
CA ASP A 20 -2.22 1.13 -2.14
C ASP A 20 -0.69 1.05 -2.14
N TYR A 21 -0.03 2.11 -2.58
CA TYR A 21 1.43 2.24 -2.61
C TYR A 21 2.12 1.93 -1.26
N ALA A 22 1.43 2.14 -0.14
CA ALA A 22 1.92 1.80 1.19
C ALA A 22 2.13 0.28 1.40
N THR A 23 1.47 -0.56 0.59
CA THR A 23 1.61 -2.03 0.65
C THR A 23 2.86 -2.54 -0.06
N LEU A 24 3.48 -1.72 -0.91
CA LEU A 24 4.65 -2.10 -1.69
C LEU A 24 5.95 -1.61 -1.09
N GLY A 25 5.92 -0.45 -0.42
CA GLY A 25 7.14 0.26 -0.09
C GLY A 25 7.81 0.72 -1.39
N VAL A 26 7.11 1.60 -2.12
CA VAL A 26 7.75 2.32 -3.21
C VAL A 26 8.94 3.07 -2.64
N GLY A 27 10.08 3.05 -3.33
CA GLY A 27 11.33 3.70 -2.91
C GLY A 27 11.19 5.22 -2.74
N PRO A 28 12.22 6.04 -2.96
CA PRO A 28 12.06 7.49 -2.91
C PRO A 28 11.20 7.97 -4.08
N VAL A 29 9.88 7.87 -3.93
CA VAL A 29 8.89 8.53 -4.76
C VAL A 29 8.71 9.94 -4.24
N THR A 30 8.79 10.91 -5.13
CA THR A 30 8.36 12.27 -4.82
C THR A 30 6.89 12.23 -4.40
N PRO A 31 6.51 12.85 -3.27
CA PRO A 31 5.12 12.89 -2.87
C PRO A 31 4.22 13.46 -3.97
N PHE A 32 3.03 12.89 -4.13
CA PHE A 32 2.08 13.30 -5.17
C PHE A 32 0.64 13.25 -4.69
N VAL A 33 -0.24 14.01 -5.36
CA VAL A 33 -1.67 14.08 -5.06
C VAL A 33 -2.37 12.80 -5.52
N CYS A 34 -3.14 12.19 -4.64
CA CYS A 34 -3.96 11.02 -4.90
C CYS A 34 -5.33 11.43 -5.44
N THR A 35 -5.76 10.77 -6.52
CA THR A 35 -7.07 11.00 -7.15
C THR A 35 -7.98 9.77 -7.07
N CYS A 36 -7.74 8.84 -6.15
CA CYS A 36 -8.44 7.54 -6.11
C CYS A 36 -9.94 7.61 -5.78
N GLY A 37 -10.46 8.76 -5.34
CA GLY A 37 -11.88 8.96 -5.04
C GLY A 37 -12.41 8.20 -3.81
N ALA A 38 -11.57 7.47 -3.07
CA ALA A 38 -12.00 6.74 -1.89
C ALA A 38 -12.40 7.70 -0.74
N ALA A 39 -13.44 7.35 0.00
CA ALA A 39 -13.91 8.15 1.16
C ALA A 39 -12.86 8.36 2.25
N ASN A 40 -11.87 7.47 2.33
CA ASN A 40 -10.72 7.55 3.25
C ASN A 40 -9.41 7.84 2.53
N CYS A 41 -9.46 8.55 1.39
CA CYS A 41 -8.27 8.97 0.66
C CYS A 41 -7.39 9.87 1.52
N ARG A 42 -6.09 9.57 1.55
CA ARG A 42 -5.06 10.34 2.27
C ARG A 42 -4.70 11.66 1.59
N GLN A 43 -5.26 11.94 0.41
CA GLN A 43 -5.01 13.10 -0.46
C GLN A 43 -3.59 13.17 -1.04
N TRP A 44 -2.58 12.81 -0.28
CA TRP A 44 -1.19 12.74 -0.69
C TRP A 44 -0.64 11.33 -0.45
N ILE A 45 0.20 10.88 -1.36
CA ILE A 45 1.00 9.66 -1.21
C ILE A 45 2.42 10.07 -0.87
N HIS A 46 2.98 9.48 0.19
CA HIS A 46 4.33 9.73 0.68
C HIS A 46 5.19 8.47 0.61
N PRO A 47 6.52 8.60 0.43
CA PRO A 47 7.41 7.45 0.34
C PRO A 47 7.50 6.63 1.63
N ASP A 48 7.18 7.22 2.78
CA ASP A 48 7.21 6.58 4.10
C ASP A 48 5.84 6.08 4.56
N ASP A 49 4.80 6.17 3.71
CA ASP A 49 3.44 5.70 4.01
C ASP A 49 3.41 4.23 4.49
N TYR A 50 4.30 3.40 3.95
CA TYR A 50 4.42 2.00 4.36
C TYR A 50 4.77 1.82 5.84
N ALA A 51 5.24 2.85 6.53
CA ALA A 51 5.66 2.85 7.93
C ALA A 51 4.53 3.25 8.89
N GLN A 52 3.49 3.89 8.37
CA GLN A 52 2.46 4.52 9.18
C GLN A 52 1.50 3.48 9.78
N ASP A 53 0.77 3.86 10.82
CA ASP A 53 -0.10 2.96 11.57
C ASP A 53 -1.30 2.44 10.76
N PHE A 54 -1.80 3.23 9.81
CA PHE A 54 -2.95 2.84 8.98
C PHE A 54 -2.70 1.55 8.18
N VAL A 55 -1.44 1.21 7.90
CA VAL A 55 -1.06 0.00 7.15
C VAL A 55 -1.52 -1.28 7.85
N ARG A 56 -1.73 -1.26 9.18
CA ARG A 56 -2.26 -2.42 9.93
C ARG A 56 -3.58 -2.94 9.36
N ARG A 57 -4.39 -2.08 8.73
CA ARG A 57 -5.66 -2.47 8.08
C ARG A 57 -5.50 -3.48 6.94
N TYR A 58 -4.28 -3.66 6.43
CA TYR A 58 -3.99 -4.56 5.31
C TYR A 58 -3.60 -5.97 5.75
N GLY A 59 -3.31 -6.19 7.05
CA GLY A 59 -2.90 -7.50 7.56
C GLY A 59 -1.74 -8.08 6.74
N GLU A 60 -1.90 -9.32 6.29
CA GLU A 60 -0.90 -10.03 5.48
C GLU A 60 -0.81 -9.54 4.02
N HIS A 61 -1.70 -8.65 3.58
CA HIS A 61 -1.70 -8.13 2.21
C HIS A 61 -0.73 -6.95 2.03
N VAL A 62 0.52 -7.16 2.43
CA VAL A 62 1.66 -6.27 2.20
C VAL A 62 2.80 -7.08 1.56
N SER A 63 3.66 -6.42 0.79
CA SER A 63 4.83 -7.07 0.21
C SER A 63 5.77 -7.58 1.30
N ASP A 64 6.53 -8.63 1.00
CA ASP A 64 7.56 -9.16 1.89
C ASP A 64 8.56 -8.06 2.30
N TYR A 65 8.89 -7.17 1.36
CA TYR A 65 9.72 -5.99 1.62
C TYR A 65 9.12 -5.11 2.74
N VAL A 66 7.85 -4.73 2.64
CA VAL A 66 7.18 -3.90 3.66
C VAL A 66 7.08 -4.64 4.98
N ARG A 67 6.74 -5.93 4.98
CA ARG A 67 6.66 -6.76 6.19
C ARG A 67 7.99 -6.76 6.96
N VAL A 68 9.09 -7.05 6.26
CA VAL A 68 10.45 -7.06 6.84
C VAL A 68 10.86 -5.67 7.32
N LYS A 69 10.66 -4.62 6.50
CA LYS A 69 11.04 -3.24 6.87
C LYS A 69 10.28 -2.72 8.08
N ARG A 70 8.99 -3.03 8.20
CA ARG A 70 8.18 -2.64 9.37
C ARG A 70 8.59 -3.39 10.62
N ALA A 71 8.86 -4.70 10.52
CA ALA A 71 9.34 -5.48 11.65
C ALA A 71 10.68 -4.96 12.20
N ALA A 72 11.61 -4.61 11.32
CA ALA A 72 12.91 -4.03 11.71
C ALA A 72 12.83 -2.64 12.35
N ARG A 73 11.70 -1.94 12.23
CA ARG A 73 11.44 -0.62 12.84
C ARG A 73 10.67 -0.69 14.16
N ALA A 74 10.03 -1.82 14.45
CA ALA A 74 9.31 -2.03 15.69
C ALA A 74 10.22 -2.50 16.85
N LEU A 75 11.50 -2.71 16.55
CA LEU A 75 12.61 -2.95 17.48
C LEU A 75 13.35 -1.64 17.73
#